data_AF-A0A5C6LT52-F1
#
_entry.id   AF-A0A5C6LT52-F1
#
_cell.length_a   1.000
_cell.length_b   1.000
_cell.length_c   1.000
_cell.angle_alpha   90.00
_cell.angle_beta   90.00
_cell.angle_gamma   90.00
#
_symmetry.space_group_name_H-M   'P 1'
#
loop_
_entity.id
_entity.type
_entity.pdbx_description
1 polymer ?
#
loop_
_entity_poly.entity_id
_entity_poly.type
_entity_poly.pdbx_seq_one_letter_code
_entity_poly.pdbx_strand_id
1 'polypeptide(L)' 'MEVSYASDANGKSYLYILYADKNSPAGKKGLNRGDDEIVAINGDAISPMTANTNVQKVTNAIYNSTSVTLQVRRP' A
#
# COMPACT_ATOMS: atom_id res chain seq x y z
N MET A 1 1.97 -6.98 7.41
CA MET A 1 2.05 -5.58 6.92
C MET A 1 0.70 -4.95 7.11
N GLU A 2 0.66 -3.66 7.42
CA GLU A 2 -0.56 -2.88 7.56
C GLU A 2 -0.46 -1.62 6.70
N VAL A 3 -1.58 -1.22 6.10
CA VAL A 3 -1.69 -0.08 5.21
C VAL A 3 -2.89 0.78 5.62
N SER A 4 -2.82 2.08 5.34
CA SER A 4 -3.90 3.03 5.64
C SER A 4 -3.96 4.14 4.59
N TYR A 5 -5.03 4.93 4.59
CA TYR A 5 -5.16 6.09 3.72
C TYR A 5 -4.88 7.40 4.45
N ALA A 6 -4.33 8.34 3.69
CA ALA A 6 -4.40 9.75 4.01
C ALA A 6 -4.96 10.52 2.82
N SER A 7 -5.70 11.58 3.09
CA SER A 7 -6.23 12.46 2.05
C SER A 7 -5.51 13.79 2.08
N ASP A 8 -5.24 14.36 0.90
CA ASP A 8 -4.73 15.74 0.81
C ASP A 8 -5.87 16.77 0.94
N ALA A 9 -5.50 18.05 0.94
CA ALA A 9 -6.45 19.17 0.99
C ALA A 9 -7.39 19.24 -0.22
N ASN A 10 -7.09 18.54 -1.31
CA ASN A 10 -7.92 18.46 -2.52
C ASN A 10 -8.88 17.26 -2.50
N GLY A 11 -8.91 16.49 -1.40
CA GLY A 11 -9.75 15.30 -1.25
C GLY A 11 -9.22 14.06 -1.97
N LYS A 12 -7.98 14.10 -2.49
CA LYS A 12 -7.36 12.95 -3.12
C LYS A 12 -6.85 12.00 -2.04
N SER A 13 -7.28 10.73 -2.08
CA SER A 13 -6.81 9.71 -1.13
C SER A 13 -5.57 8.99 -1.66
N TYR A 14 -4.65 8.72 -0.75
CA TYR A 14 -3.36 8.09 -1.00
C TYR A 14 -3.20 6.91 -0.06
N LEU A 15 -2.69 5.80 -0.57
CA LEU A 15 -2.45 4.60 0.22
C LEU A 15 -1.01 4.56 0.71
N TYR A 16 -0.82 4.45 2.02
CA TYR A 16 0.49 4.40 2.65
C TYR A 16 0.68 3.15 3.49
N ILE A 17 1.94 2.76 3.64
CA ILE A 17 2.34 1.72 4.59
C ILE A 17 2.28 2.31 6.00
N LEU A 18 1.48 1.71 6.86
CA LEU A 18 1.40 2.06 8.28
C LEU A 18 2.42 1.26 9.10
N TYR A 19 2.61 0.00 8.73
CA TYR A 19 3.56 -0.89 9.39
C TYR A 19 4.06 -2.00 8.46
N ALA A 20 5.36 -2.22 8.46
CA ALA A 20 5.99 -3.41 7.89
C ALA A 20 6.99 -3.97 8.91
N ASP A 21 6.83 -5.24 9.27
CA ASP A 21 7.79 -5.91 10.15
C ASP A 21 9.15 -6.02 9.45
N LYS A 22 10.24 -5.68 10.15
CA LYS A 22 11.60 -5.66 9.57
C LYS A 22 12.04 -6.99 8.96
N ASN A 23 11.54 -8.11 9.50
CA ASN A 23 11.88 -9.46 9.05
C ASN A 23 10.88 -9.99 8.00
N SER A 24 9.76 -9.31 7.78
CA SER A 24 8.81 -9.65 6.72
C SER A 24 9.42 -9.43 5.33
N PRO A 25 8.86 -10.03 4.26
CA PRO A 25 9.30 -9.78 2.89
C PRO A 25 9.35 -8.28 2.54
N ALA A 26 8.38 -7.50 3.01
CA ALA A 26 8.33 -6.05 2.80
C ALA A 26 9.45 -5.31 3.56
N GLY A 27 9.66 -5.61 4.83
CA GLY A 27 10.73 -5.01 5.62
C GLY A 27 12.12 -5.32 5.06
N LYS A 28 12.34 -6.56 4.59
CA LYS A 28 13.57 -6.97 3.90
C LYS A 28 13.79 -6.25 2.57
N LYS A 29 12.73 -5.74 1.94
CA LYS A 29 12.79 -4.91 0.73
C LYS A 29 12.92 -3.41 1.03
N GLY A 30 13.01 -3.04 2.32
CA GLY A 30 13.18 -1.65 2.75
C GLY A 30 11.92 -0.80 2.57
N LEU A 31 10.75 -1.42 2.58
CA LEU A 31 9.48 -0.70 2.62
C LEU A 31 9.24 -0.15 4.03
N ASN A 32 9.09 1.17 4.12
CA ASN A 32 9.02 1.88 5.40
C ASN A 32 7.66 2.55 5.60
N ARG A 33 7.31 2.77 6.88
CA ARG A 33 6.10 3.51 7.25
C ARG A 33 6.19 4.94 6.74
N GLY A 34 5.15 5.42 6.07
CA GLY A 34 5.01 6.83 5.67
C GLY A 34 5.91 7.30 4.52
N ASP A 35 7.02 6.61 4.26
CA ASP A 35 7.96 6.96 3.18
C ASP A 35 7.52 6.44 1.81
N ASP A 36 6.70 5.38 1.76
CA ASP A 36 6.30 4.72 0.53
C ASP A 36 4.78 4.78 0.33
N GLU A 37 4.35 5.46 -0.75
CA GLU A 37 2.98 5.43 -1.26
C GLU A 37 2.80 4.22 -2.18
N ILE A 38 1.77 3.41 -1.94
CA ILE A 38 1.42 2.30 -2.84
C ILE A 38 0.57 2.84 -3.99
N VAL A 39 1.08 2.75 -5.22
CA VAL A 39 0.42 3.26 -6.43
C VAL A 39 -0.18 2.17 -7.31
N ALA A 40 0.31 0.93 -7.21
CA ALA A 40 -0.27 -0.23 -7.89
C ALA A 40 0.01 -1.54 -7.16
N ILE A 41 -0.86 -2.54 -7.39
CA ILE A 41 -0.76 -3.89 -6.80
C ILE A 41 -0.98 -4.90 -7.91
N ASN A 42 -0.02 -5.80 -8.11
CA ASN A 42 -0.07 -6.81 -9.17
C ASN A 42 -0.32 -6.23 -10.58
N GLY A 43 0.08 -4.98 -10.81
CA GLY A 43 -0.15 -4.24 -12.06
C GLY A 43 -1.43 -3.40 -12.07
N ASP A 44 -2.34 -3.60 -11.11
CA ASP A 44 -3.58 -2.80 -11.00
C ASP A 44 -3.32 -1.51 -10.23
N ALA A 45 -3.58 -0.37 -10.87
CA ALA A 45 -3.42 0.94 -10.26
C ALA A 45 -4.41 1.16 -9.10
N ILE A 46 -3.94 1.83 -8.05
CA ILE A 46 -4.76 2.23 -6.90
C ILE A 46 -5.55 3.48 -7.27
N SER A 47 -6.88 3.40 -7.15
CA SER A 47 -7.76 4.52 -7.47
C SER A 47 -7.88 5.50 -6.29
N PRO A 48 -7.49 6.77 -6.43
CA PRO A 48 -7.51 7.72 -5.31
C PRO A 48 -8.92 8.09 -4.81
N MET A 49 -9.98 7.70 -5.52
CA MET A 49 -11.37 8.01 -5.14
C MET A 49 -12.06 6.89 -4.34
N THR A 50 -11.42 5.72 -4.17
CA THR A 50 -12.04 4.53 -3.56
C THR A 50 -11.20 3.94 -2.43
N ALA A 51 -10.90 4.77 -1.42
CA ALA A 51 -10.05 4.39 -0.28
C ALA A 51 -10.45 3.03 0.33
N ASN A 52 -11.69 2.86 0.79
CA ASN A 52 -12.13 1.61 1.44
C ASN A 52 -11.95 0.37 0.53
N THR A 53 -12.29 0.48 -0.75
CA THR A 53 -12.14 -0.62 -1.73
C THR A 53 -10.68 -1.00 -1.94
N ASN A 54 -9.79 -0.01 -1.97
CA ASN A 54 -8.38 -0.27 -2.16
C ASN A 54 -7.76 -0.95 -0.93
N VAL A 55 -8.18 -0.64 0.32
CA VAL A 55 -7.62 -1.31 1.51
C VAL A 55 -7.99 -2.78 1.47
N GLN A 56 -9.23 -3.09 1.12
CA GLN A 56 -9.66 -4.47 0.96
C GLN A 56 -8.86 -5.18 -0.13
N LYS A 57 -8.61 -4.53 -1.28
CA LYS A 57 -7.75 -5.08 -2.34
C LYS A 57 -6.33 -5.38 -1.84
N VAL A 58 -5.71 -4.44 -1.13
CA VAL A 58 -4.33 -4.58 -0.63
C VAL A 58 -4.24 -5.66 0.42
N THR A 59 -5.12 -5.60 1.41
CA THR A 59 -5.20 -6.58 2.49
C THR A 59 -5.45 -7.97 1.91
N ASN A 60 -6.39 -8.11 0.96
CA ASN A 60 -6.63 -9.40 0.32
C ASN A 60 -5.43 -9.89 -0.49
N ALA A 61 -4.76 -9.03 -1.24
CA ALA A 61 -3.55 -9.41 -1.96
C ALA A 61 -2.47 -9.91 -1.00
N ILE A 62 -2.19 -9.16 0.07
CA ILE A 62 -1.13 -9.46 1.04
C ILE A 62 -1.42 -10.73 1.85
N TYR A 63 -2.65 -10.94 2.30
CA TYR A 63 -2.98 -12.04 3.20
C TYR A 63 -3.43 -13.32 2.48
N ASN A 64 -3.96 -13.22 1.26
CA ASN A 64 -4.53 -14.38 0.55
C ASN A 64 -3.73 -14.80 -0.69
N SER A 65 -2.62 -14.13 -1.02
CA SER A 65 -1.76 -14.51 -2.15
C SER A 65 -0.40 -15.00 -1.67
N THR A 66 0.18 -15.97 -2.38
CA THR A 66 1.56 -16.46 -2.13
C THR A 66 2.62 -15.48 -2.60
N SER A 67 2.28 -14.60 -3.53
CA SER A 67 3.14 -13.54 -4.05
C SER A 67 2.32 -12.29 -4.35
N VAL A 68 2.88 -11.13 -4.07
CA VAL A 68 2.30 -9.81 -4.38
C VAL A 68 3.40 -8.93 -4.92
N THR A 69 3.09 -8.19 -5.99
CA THR A 69 3.95 -7.11 -6.50
C THR A 69 3.35 -5.79 -6.08
N LEU A 70 4.12 -4.98 -5.35
CA LEU A 70 3.74 -3.62 -4.99
C LEU A 70 4.58 -2.65 -5.81
N GLN A 71 3.92 -1.72 -6.49
CA GLN A 71 4.58 -0.55 -7.04
C GLN A 71 4.45 0.57 -6.02
N VAL A 72 5.59 1.12 -5.60
CA VAL A 72 5.65 2.20 -4.63
C VAL A 72 6.26 3.45 -5.24
N ARG A 73 5.80 4.60 -4.76
CA ARG A 73 6.38 5.91 -5.04
C ARG A 73 6.88 6.53 -3.74
N ARG A 74 8.14 6.94 -3.75
CA ARG A 74 8.72 7.77 -2.69
C ARG A 74 8.54 9.24 -3.09
N PRO A 75 7.86 10.07 -2.26
CA PRO A 75 7.76 11.50 -2.50
C PRO A 75 9.10 12.21 -2.31
#